data_AF-A0A543HHR7-F1
#
_entry.id   AF-A0A543HHR7-F1
#
_cell.length_a   1.000
_cell.length_b   1.000
_cell.length_c   1.000
_cell.angle_alpha   90.00
_cell.angle_beta   90.00
_cell.angle_gamma   90.00
#
_symmetry.space_group_name_H-M   'P 1'
#
loop_
_entity.id
_entity.type
_entity.pdbx_description
1 polymer ?
#
loop_
_entity_poly.entity_id
_entity_poly.type
_entity_poly.pdbx_seq_one_letter_code
_entity_poly.pdbx_strand_id
1 'polypeptide(L)'
;MRGSWRLELGDFPAAENDLESALRLATESKRDLAALDCQSRLCLAAAADGDFRLTKQRCDEATVWATRRGLAHQTPMIPVLLMQAWAGWDSLDDPATRGHVDALRAFGGSSDPQVEASVNWLDLVLGLGATRDRQRYHRDINAWWGRHDALLTAATGLSAYLVHELHVANEARDGDWTDDVLRRAVDLHPGTGDVAVLHAMRAFANDDTDGAQRAVGSFLKTGAYPIAATTGYLLAALLADREGSHRDTGHWLREALRVVERRLSYRPLTFVPRHATALLRARIGTFGPLDDVAAQAIRALDLTPKKASVPLTTQERAVLELLVSQLTVPGIAMELAVSPNTIRTHLKSLYLKLDVHTRADAVARARLARLL
;
A
#
# COMPACT_ATOMS: atom_id res chain seq x y z
N MET A 1 6.53 6.26 33.71
CA MET A 1 6.76 7.67 33.35
C MET A 1 7.96 7.85 32.39
N ARG A 2 9.16 7.30 32.65
CA ARG A 2 10.31 7.43 31.73
C ARG A 2 10.08 6.84 30.32
N GLY A 3 9.48 5.66 30.20
CA GLY A 3 9.20 5.04 28.89
C GLY A 3 8.22 5.85 28.02
N SER A 4 7.22 6.54 28.62
CA SER A 4 6.30 7.41 27.87
C SER A 4 7.02 8.55 27.18
N TRP A 5 7.93 9.18 27.92
CA TRP A 5 8.68 10.33 27.45
C TRP A 5 9.72 9.95 26.39
N ARG A 6 10.26 8.73 26.46
CA ARG A 6 11.19 8.21 25.44
C ARG A 6 10.50 7.82 24.14
N LEU A 7 9.22 7.38 24.18
CA LEU A 7 8.42 7.19 22.97
C LEU A 7 8.19 8.51 22.24
N GLU A 8 7.91 9.60 22.98
CA GLU A 8 7.76 10.94 22.41
C GLU A 8 9.08 11.48 21.81
N LEU A 9 10.23 11.00 22.28
CA LEU A 9 11.56 11.37 21.79
C LEU A 9 12.12 10.45 20.69
N GLY A 10 11.40 9.38 20.33
CA GLY A 10 11.82 8.44 19.27
C GLY A 10 12.93 7.46 19.65
N ASP A 11 13.30 7.33 20.93
CA ASP A 11 14.25 6.30 21.40
C ASP A 11 13.49 5.02 21.75
N PHE A 12 13.03 4.32 20.70
CA PHE A 12 12.18 3.14 20.82
C PHE A 12 12.82 1.98 21.60
N PRO A 13 14.11 1.62 21.41
CA PRO A 13 14.74 0.53 22.16
C PRO A 13 14.86 0.80 23.66
N ALA A 14 15.16 2.05 24.05
CA ALA A 14 15.20 2.41 25.47
C ALA A 14 13.80 2.52 26.08
N ALA A 15 12.82 3.02 25.31
CA ALA A 15 11.43 3.09 25.73
C ALA A 15 10.84 1.69 25.98
N GLU A 16 11.14 0.74 25.09
CA GLU A 16 10.69 -0.65 25.17
C GLU A 16 11.20 -1.34 26.45
N ASN A 17 12.51 -1.26 26.73
CA ASN A 17 13.10 -1.81 27.94
C ASN A 17 12.47 -1.25 29.24
N ASP A 18 12.20 0.06 29.25
CA ASP A 18 11.54 0.71 30.39
C ASP A 18 10.09 0.24 30.55
N LEU A 19 9.36 0.07 29.44
CA LEU A 19 7.96 -0.37 29.44
C LEU A 19 7.82 -1.84 29.81
N GLU A 20 8.72 -2.71 29.37
CA GLU A 20 8.75 -4.12 29.80
C GLU A 20 9.04 -4.24 31.30
N SER A 21 9.96 -3.42 31.81
CA SER A 21 10.24 -3.36 33.24
C SER A 21 9.03 -2.88 34.04
N ALA A 22 8.34 -1.84 33.56
CA ALA A 22 7.11 -1.35 34.16
C ALA A 22 5.97 -2.39 34.10
N LEU A 23 5.86 -3.14 33.00
CA LEU A 23 4.89 -4.21 32.84
C LEU A 23 5.11 -5.34 33.85
N ARG A 24 6.37 -5.77 34.06
CA ARG A 24 6.72 -6.76 35.09
C ARG A 24 6.27 -6.31 36.47
N LEU A 25 6.64 -5.09 36.86
CA LEU A 25 6.28 -4.51 38.17
C LEU A 25 4.75 -4.37 38.34
N ALA A 26 4.03 -3.93 37.31
CA ALA A 26 2.58 -3.80 37.33
C ALA A 26 1.90 -5.16 37.48
N THR A 27 2.42 -6.19 36.80
CA THR A 27 1.91 -7.56 36.87
C THR A 27 2.15 -8.18 38.25
N GLU A 28 3.36 -8.05 38.78
CA GLU A 28 3.72 -8.53 40.14
C GLU A 28 2.89 -7.84 41.22
N SER A 29 2.63 -6.55 41.04
CA SER A 29 1.80 -5.74 41.96
C SER A 29 0.29 -5.92 41.73
N LYS A 30 -0.15 -6.81 40.83
CA LYS A 30 -1.55 -7.06 40.46
C LYS A 30 -2.32 -5.78 40.06
N ARG A 31 -1.64 -4.84 39.40
CA ARG A 31 -2.23 -3.60 38.87
C ARG A 31 -2.60 -3.79 37.41
N ASP A 32 -3.70 -4.51 37.16
CA ASP A 32 -4.05 -4.96 35.81
C ASP A 32 -4.25 -3.82 34.81
N LEU A 33 -4.85 -2.69 35.22
CA LEU A 33 -5.02 -1.54 34.31
C LEU A 33 -3.68 -0.89 33.93
N ALA A 34 -2.72 -0.83 34.85
CA ALA A 34 -1.39 -0.30 34.58
C ALA A 34 -0.57 -1.27 33.71
N ALA A 35 -0.75 -2.58 33.89
CA ALA A 35 -0.17 -3.59 33.03
C ALA A 35 -0.71 -3.46 31.60
N LEU A 36 -2.02 -3.24 31.44
CA LEU A 36 -2.63 -3.01 30.14
C LEU A 36 -2.11 -1.74 29.45
N ASP A 37 -1.97 -0.63 30.17
CA ASP A 37 -1.38 0.60 29.66
C ASP A 37 0.07 0.38 29.17
N CYS A 38 0.87 -0.41 29.90
CA CYS A 38 2.21 -0.77 29.46
C CYS A 38 2.20 -1.63 28.18
N GLN A 39 1.33 -2.65 28.10
CA GLN A 39 1.16 -3.48 26.90
C GLN A 39 0.72 -2.65 25.69
N SER A 40 -0.22 -1.72 25.88
CA SER A 40 -0.71 -0.80 24.86
C SER A 40 0.43 0.05 24.27
N ARG A 41 1.28 0.62 25.13
CA ARG A 41 2.43 1.41 24.70
C ARG A 41 3.52 0.58 24.01
N LEU A 42 3.71 -0.67 24.42
CA LEU A 42 4.62 -1.61 23.74
C LEU A 42 4.13 -1.97 22.32
N CYS A 43 2.81 -1.99 22.10
CA CYS A 43 2.24 -2.15 20.75
C CYS A 43 2.56 -0.93 19.88
N LEU A 44 2.35 0.28 20.41
CA LEU A 44 2.69 1.53 19.72
C LEU A 44 4.18 1.63 19.39
N ALA A 45 5.06 1.25 20.32
CA ALA A 45 6.51 1.24 20.12
C ALA A 45 6.92 0.34 18.95
N ALA A 46 6.41 -0.90 18.91
CA ALA A 46 6.67 -1.84 17.83
C ALA A 46 6.16 -1.31 16.48
N ALA A 47 5.00 -0.65 16.48
CA ALA A 47 4.43 -0.06 15.27
C ALA A 47 5.20 1.16 14.77
N ALA A 48 5.77 1.96 15.67
CA ALA A 48 6.60 3.11 15.30
C ALA A 48 7.91 2.68 14.62
N ASP A 49 8.52 1.58 15.07
CA ASP A 49 9.65 0.93 14.37
C ASP A 49 9.21 0.26 13.05
N GLY A 50 7.91 0.01 12.92
CA GLY A 50 7.23 -0.57 11.76
C GLY A 50 7.48 -2.06 11.59
N ASP A 51 7.78 -2.77 12.68
CA ASP A 51 7.72 -4.24 12.75
C ASP A 51 6.28 -4.67 13.01
N PHE A 52 5.45 -4.69 11.96
CA PHE A 52 4.04 -5.06 12.13
C PHE A 52 3.85 -6.52 12.52
N ARG A 53 4.86 -7.40 12.38
CA ARG A 53 4.80 -8.76 12.91
C ARG A 53 4.83 -8.71 14.44
N LEU A 54 5.79 -7.99 15.01
CA LEU A 54 5.88 -7.80 16.45
C LEU A 54 4.68 -7.01 16.98
N THR A 55 4.24 -5.97 16.27
CA THR A 55 3.01 -5.23 16.62
C THR A 55 1.82 -6.17 16.68
N LYS A 56 1.58 -6.96 15.64
CA LYS A 56 0.46 -7.91 15.59
C LYS A 56 0.52 -8.90 16.74
N GLN A 57 1.69 -9.51 16.97
CA GLN A 57 1.89 -10.44 18.07
C GLN A 57 1.53 -9.79 19.42
N ARG A 58 2.09 -8.62 19.71
CA ARG A 58 1.85 -7.90 20.97
C ARG A 58 0.39 -7.50 21.14
N CYS A 59 -0.25 -7.03 20.07
CA CYS A 59 -1.66 -6.65 20.13
C CYS A 59 -2.57 -7.86 20.35
N ASP A 60 -2.28 -8.99 19.71
CA ASP A 60 -3.05 -10.23 19.89
C ASP A 60 -2.89 -10.76 21.33
N GLU A 61 -1.67 -10.74 21.87
CA GLU A 61 -1.38 -11.09 23.26
C GLU A 61 -2.10 -10.17 24.25
N ALA A 62 -2.03 -8.84 24.05
CA ALA A 62 -2.69 -7.85 24.89
C ALA A 62 -4.21 -8.00 24.86
N THR A 63 -4.78 -8.28 23.68
CA THR A 63 -6.22 -8.51 23.50
C THR A 63 -6.67 -9.74 24.29
N VAL A 64 -6.01 -10.88 24.10
CA VAL A 64 -6.32 -12.12 24.85
C VAL A 64 -6.18 -11.90 26.35
N TRP A 65 -5.13 -11.20 26.77
CA TRP A 65 -4.86 -10.90 28.18
C TRP A 65 -5.95 -10.02 28.80
N ALA A 66 -6.37 -8.95 28.10
CA ALA A 66 -7.40 -8.02 28.53
C ALA A 66 -8.78 -8.67 28.58
N THR A 67 -9.16 -9.45 27.54
CA THR A 67 -10.44 -10.15 27.49
C THR A 67 -10.61 -11.12 28.66
N ARG A 68 -9.56 -11.89 29.00
CA ARG A 68 -9.58 -12.82 30.15
C ARG A 68 -9.80 -12.12 31.49
N ARG A 69 -9.51 -10.83 31.58
CA ARG A 69 -9.64 -10.01 32.80
C ARG A 69 -10.81 -9.04 32.77
N GLY A 70 -11.67 -9.10 31.75
CA GLY A 70 -12.80 -8.17 31.59
C GLY A 70 -12.38 -6.73 31.28
N LEU A 71 -11.17 -6.52 30.75
CA LEU A 71 -10.61 -5.20 30.45
C LEU A 71 -10.70 -4.81 28.96
N ALA A 72 -11.40 -5.61 28.14
CA ALA A 72 -11.49 -5.41 26.69
C ALA A 72 -12.12 -4.07 26.27
N HIS A 73 -12.90 -3.43 27.15
CA HIS A 73 -13.55 -2.13 26.92
C HIS A 73 -12.90 -0.97 27.66
N GLN A 74 -11.66 -1.13 28.13
CA GLN A 74 -10.93 -0.06 28.82
C GLN A 74 -10.15 0.81 27.83
N THR A 75 -10.00 2.10 28.12
CA THR A 75 -9.31 3.08 27.25
C THR A 75 -7.93 2.64 26.75
N PRO A 76 -7.08 1.96 27.55
CA PRO A 76 -5.80 1.45 27.05
C PRO A 76 -5.89 0.45 25.89
N MET A 77 -7.08 -0.09 25.57
CA MET A 77 -7.29 -0.92 24.38
C MET A 77 -7.34 -0.11 23.08
N ILE A 78 -7.56 1.21 23.12
CA ILE A 78 -7.69 2.03 21.91
C ILE A 78 -6.44 1.92 21.01
N PRO A 79 -5.20 2.13 21.51
CA PRO A 79 -4.02 1.95 20.67
C PRO A 79 -3.82 0.51 20.18
N VAL A 80 -4.19 -0.48 20.99
CA VAL A 80 -4.08 -1.91 20.62
C VAL A 80 -4.98 -2.20 19.41
N LEU A 81 -6.25 -1.81 19.49
CA LEU A 81 -7.22 -2.01 18.41
C LEU A 81 -6.83 -1.21 17.16
N LEU A 82 -6.32 0.02 17.32
CA LEU A 82 -5.85 0.83 16.20
C LEU A 82 -4.69 0.16 15.47
N MET A 83 -3.71 -0.36 16.22
CA MET A 83 -2.57 -1.06 15.64
C MET A 83 -2.96 -2.39 14.98
N GLN A 84 -3.97 -3.10 15.51
CA GLN A 84 -4.55 -4.28 14.83
C GLN A 84 -5.25 -3.90 13.53
N ALA A 85 -5.98 -2.78 13.51
CA ALA A 85 -6.61 -2.29 12.29
C ALA A 85 -5.57 -1.99 11.21
N TRP A 86 -4.49 -1.28 11.57
CA TRP A 86 -3.36 -1.00 10.67
C TRP A 86 -2.68 -2.27 10.17
N ALA A 87 -2.38 -3.22 11.06
CA ALA A 87 -1.77 -4.50 10.68
C ALA A 87 -2.68 -5.31 9.74
N GLY A 88 -4.00 -5.30 9.97
CA GLY A 88 -4.98 -5.90 9.06
C GLY A 88 -4.96 -5.24 7.69
N TRP A 89 -4.91 -3.92 7.64
CA TRP A 89 -4.96 -3.17 6.38
C TRP A 89 -3.70 -3.43 5.55
N ASP A 90 -2.55 -3.41 6.21
CA ASP A 90 -1.24 -3.64 5.60
C ASP A 90 -1.08 -5.09 5.12
N SER A 91 -1.73 -6.04 5.79
CA SER A 91 -1.74 -7.47 5.41
C SER A 91 -2.85 -7.88 4.44
N LEU A 92 -3.62 -6.91 3.91
CA LEU A 92 -4.75 -7.12 2.99
C LEU A 92 -5.96 -7.83 3.62
N ASP A 93 -6.11 -7.81 4.94
CA ASP A 93 -7.27 -8.32 5.68
C ASP A 93 -8.27 -7.20 6.00
N ASP A 94 -8.89 -6.67 4.94
CA ASP A 94 -9.89 -5.60 5.04
C ASP A 94 -11.08 -5.95 5.98
N PRO A 95 -11.62 -7.19 6.02
CA PRO A 95 -12.65 -7.57 6.99
C PRO A 95 -12.18 -7.48 8.44
N ALA A 96 -10.98 -7.96 8.76
CA ALA A 96 -10.44 -7.81 10.11
C ALA A 96 -10.21 -6.33 10.45
N THR A 97 -9.65 -5.53 9.53
CA THR A 97 -9.52 -4.07 9.74
C THR A 97 -10.86 -3.43 10.04
N ARG A 98 -11.91 -3.77 9.29
CA ARG A 98 -13.26 -3.24 9.52
C ARG A 98 -13.76 -3.55 10.92
N GLY A 99 -13.61 -4.79 11.38
CA GLY A 99 -14.02 -5.21 12.73
C GLY A 99 -13.33 -4.40 13.84
N HIS A 100 -12.03 -4.11 13.70
CA HIS A 100 -11.29 -3.29 14.67
C HIS A 100 -11.71 -1.80 14.61
N VAL A 101 -11.96 -1.27 13.41
CA VAL A 101 -12.48 0.09 13.25
C VAL A 101 -13.87 0.23 13.89
N ASP A 102 -14.77 -0.71 13.65
CA ASP A 102 -16.11 -0.72 14.26
C ASP A 102 -16.02 -0.80 15.80
N ALA A 103 -15.10 -1.62 16.32
CA ALA A 103 -14.81 -1.70 17.76
C ALA A 103 -14.32 -0.36 18.31
N LEU A 104 -13.41 0.33 17.63
CA LEU A 104 -12.93 1.67 18.03
C LEU A 104 -14.05 2.71 18.04
N ARG A 105 -14.96 2.66 17.06
CA ARG A 105 -16.14 3.54 17.05
C ARG A 105 -17.07 3.29 18.23
N ALA A 106 -17.21 2.03 18.65
CA ALA A 106 -18.02 1.66 19.81
C ALA A 106 -17.48 2.21 21.14
N PHE A 107 -16.20 2.61 21.22
CA PHE A 107 -15.65 3.33 22.38
C PHE A 107 -16.17 4.78 22.52
N GLY A 108 -16.97 5.28 21.56
CA GLY A 108 -17.57 6.61 21.63
C GLY A 108 -16.69 7.73 21.07
N GLY A 109 -15.70 7.39 20.25
CA GLY A 109 -14.70 8.32 19.73
C GLY A 109 -13.53 8.51 20.70
N SER A 110 -12.32 8.62 20.15
CA SER A 110 -11.12 8.92 20.94
C SER A 110 -11.03 10.42 21.21
N SER A 111 -10.62 10.81 22.43
CA SER A 111 -10.22 12.20 22.70
C SER A 111 -8.91 12.59 22.00
N ASP A 112 -8.18 11.61 21.48
CA ASP A 112 -6.93 11.79 20.76
C ASP A 112 -7.21 12.06 19.26
N PRO A 113 -6.87 13.27 18.75
CA PRO A 113 -7.05 13.62 17.34
C PRO A 113 -6.30 12.71 16.37
N GLN A 114 -5.17 12.12 16.76
CA GLN A 114 -4.39 11.23 15.90
C GLN A 114 -5.08 9.88 15.71
N VAL A 115 -5.67 9.35 16.78
CA VAL A 115 -6.48 8.12 16.72
C VAL A 115 -7.69 8.37 15.82
N GLU A 116 -8.43 9.45 16.05
CA GLU A 116 -9.59 9.78 15.22
C GLU A 116 -9.21 9.99 13.75
N ALA A 117 -8.12 10.70 13.47
CA ALA A 117 -7.64 10.87 12.11
C ALA A 117 -7.31 9.53 11.44
N SER A 118 -6.63 8.63 12.14
CA SER A 118 -6.25 7.32 11.63
C SER A 118 -7.47 6.42 11.38
N VAL A 119 -8.43 6.39 12.31
CA VAL A 119 -9.68 5.63 12.16
C VAL A 119 -10.51 6.17 10.99
N ASN A 120 -10.66 7.50 10.90
CA ASN A 120 -11.34 8.14 9.79
C ASN A 120 -10.66 7.82 8.45
N TRP A 121 -9.33 7.84 8.40
CA TRP A 121 -8.61 7.48 7.19
C TRP A 121 -8.86 6.03 6.79
N LEU A 122 -8.70 5.07 7.72
CA LEU A 122 -8.98 3.64 7.50
C LEU A 122 -10.41 3.40 6.97
N ASP A 123 -11.39 4.11 7.52
CA ASP A 123 -12.78 4.07 7.03
C ASP A 123 -12.90 4.49 5.56
N LEU A 124 -12.23 5.58 5.16
CA LEU A 124 -12.21 6.08 3.78
C LEU A 124 -11.61 5.05 2.82
N VAL A 125 -10.47 4.46 3.18
CA VAL A 125 -9.76 3.51 2.30
C VAL A 125 -10.58 2.24 2.10
N LEU A 126 -11.13 1.69 3.18
CA LEU A 126 -11.97 0.51 3.09
C LEU A 126 -13.29 0.82 2.37
N GLY A 127 -13.82 2.04 2.49
CA GLY A 127 -15.00 2.53 1.74
C GLY A 127 -14.76 2.63 0.23
N LEU A 128 -13.54 3.01 -0.19
CA LEU A 128 -13.14 2.98 -1.60
C LEU A 128 -13.15 1.55 -2.15
N GLY A 129 -12.69 0.55 -1.38
CA GLY A 129 -12.74 -0.85 -1.78
C GLY A 129 -14.16 -1.34 -2.08
N ALA A 130 -15.13 -0.91 -1.25
CA ALA A 130 -16.54 -1.29 -1.37
C ALA A 130 -17.26 -0.57 -2.52
N THR A 131 -17.10 0.76 -2.64
CA THR A 131 -17.85 1.58 -3.60
C THR A 131 -17.16 1.69 -4.96
N ARG A 132 -15.83 1.57 -4.99
CA ARG A 132 -14.96 1.89 -6.14
C ARG A 132 -15.13 3.32 -6.67
N ASP A 133 -15.76 4.20 -5.90
CA ASP A 133 -16.00 5.60 -6.26
C ASP A 133 -14.79 6.47 -5.89
N ARG A 134 -13.91 6.65 -6.87
CA ARG A 134 -12.68 7.45 -6.72
C ARG A 134 -12.96 8.94 -6.54
N GLN A 135 -14.07 9.46 -7.08
CA GLN A 135 -14.41 10.88 -6.96
C GLN A 135 -14.96 11.19 -5.58
N ARG A 136 -15.79 10.31 -5.02
CA ARG A 136 -16.18 10.38 -3.61
C ARG A 136 -14.97 10.29 -2.69
N TYR A 137 -14.06 9.34 -2.92
CA TYR A 137 -12.82 9.23 -2.15
C TYR A 137 -11.99 10.52 -2.22
N HIS A 138 -11.78 11.11 -3.41
CA HIS A 138 -11.03 12.36 -3.57
C HIS A 138 -11.64 13.52 -2.76
N ARG A 139 -12.97 13.68 -2.77
CA ARG A 139 -13.63 14.70 -1.94
C ARG A 139 -13.43 14.45 -0.45
N ASP A 140 -13.62 13.20 -0.03
CA ASP A 140 -13.57 12.84 1.39
C ASP A 140 -12.14 12.92 1.95
N ILE A 141 -11.12 12.52 1.17
CA ILE A 141 -9.70 12.60 1.58
C ILE A 141 -9.23 14.06 1.66
N ASN A 142 -9.67 14.95 0.76
CA ASN A 142 -9.37 16.37 0.87
C ASN A 142 -10.02 17.00 2.11
N ALA A 143 -11.26 16.63 2.41
CA ALA A 143 -11.92 17.07 3.63
C ALA A 143 -11.21 16.54 4.89
N TRP A 144 -10.68 15.32 4.83
CA TRP A 144 -9.88 14.72 5.90
C TRP A 144 -8.56 15.49 6.10
N TRP A 145 -7.80 15.77 5.04
CA TRP A 145 -6.58 16.59 5.11
C TRP A 145 -6.84 17.98 5.70
N GLY A 146 -7.95 18.62 5.34
CA GLY A 146 -8.31 19.93 5.88
C GLY A 146 -8.60 19.95 7.39
N ARG A 147 -8.87 18.80 8.01
CA ARG A 147 -9.07 18.67 9.46
C ARG A 147 -7.89 18.02 10.19
N HIS A 148 -7.01 17.36 9.44
CA HIS A 148 -5.93 16.57 9.99
C HIS A 148 -4.67 17.41 10.18
N ASP A 149 -4.14 17.43 11.39
CA ASP A 149 -2.82 18.00 11.66
C ASP A 149 -1.72 16.98 11.30
N ALA A 150 -1.18 17.11 10.10
CA ALA A 150 -0.16 16.21 9.58
C ALA A 150 1.17 16.28 10.34
N LEU A 151 1.45 17.39 11.05
CA LEU A 151 2.70 17.56 11.81
C LEU A 151 2.75 16.70 13.07
N LEU A 152 1.59 16.27 13.56
CA LEU A 152 1.47 15.39 14.71
C LEU A 152 1.50 13.91 14.32
N THR A 153 1.42 13.59 13.04
CA THR A 153 1.37 12.20 12.56
C THR A 153 2.76 11.57 12.51
N ALA A 154 2.86 10.34 13.01
CA ALA A 154 4.07 9.54 12.85
C ALA A 154 4.42 9.39 11.36
N ALA A 155 5.69 9.58 11.01
CA ALA A 155 6.14 9.63 9.62
C ALA A 155 5.78 8.37 8.81
N THR A 156 5.75 7.18 9.45
CA THR A 156 5.28 5.92 8.85
C THR A 156 3.80 5.99 8.44
N GLY A 157 2.94 6.61 9.25
CA GLY A 157 1.52 6.80 8.92
C GLY A 157 1.35 7.80 7.78
N LEU A 158 2.09 8.92 7.82
CA LEU A 158 2.08 9.92 6.76
C LEU A 158 2.53 9.35 5.41
N SER A 159 3.58 8.51 5.41
CA SER A 159 4.01 7.73 4.24
C SER A 159 2.87 6.90 3.66
N ALA A 160 2.15 6.15 4.51
CA ALA A 160 1.04 5.30 4.07
C ALA A 160 -0.10 6.10 3.45
N TYR A 161 -0.44 7.25 4.03
CA TYR A 161 -1.48 8.15 3.51
C TYR A 161 -1.14 8.65 2.11
N LEU A 162 0.07 9.19 1.94
CA LEU A 162 0.52 9.80 0.67
C LEU A 162 0.69 8.76 -0.44
N VAL A 163 1.32 7.62 -0.14
CA VAL A 163 1.52 6.54 -1.13
C VAL A 163 0.19 5.97 -1.60
N HIS A 164 -0.75 5.72 -0.67
CA HIS A 164 -2.06 5.23 -1.04
C HIS A 164 -2.85 6.25 -1.86
N GLU A 165 -2.91 7.51 -1.44
CA GLU A 165 -3.65 8.54 -2.16
C GLU A 165 -3.09 8.76 -3.58
N LEU A 166 -1.76 8.80 -3.73
CA LEU A 166 -1.16 8.93 -5.06
C LEU A 166 -1.46 7.71 -5.94
N HIS A 167 -1.46 6.51 -5.38
CA HIS A 167 -1.87 5.31 -6.12
C HIS A 167 -3.30 5.47 -6.67
N VAL A 168 -4.25 5.90 -5.84
CA VAL A 168 -5.65 6.10 -6.27
C VAL A 168 -5.76 7.20 -7.32
N ALA A 169 -5.03 8.31 -7.16
CA ALA A 169 -5.01 9.42 -8.12
C ALA A 169 -4.43 8.99 -9.49
N ASN A 170 -3.35 8.22 -9.48
CA ASN A 170 -2.77 7.63 -10.69
C ASN A 170 -3.75 6.68 -11.38
N GLU A 171 -4.46 5.83 -10.61
CA GLU A 171 -5.50 4.97 -11.18
C GLU A 171 -6.69 5.76 -11.77
N ALA A 172 -7.03 6.90 -11.18
CA ALA A 172 -8.07 7.80 -11.68
C ALA A 172 -7.63 8.56 -12.95
N ARG A 173 -6.32 8.60 -13.24
CA ARG A 173 -5.70 9.41 -14.30
C ARG A 173 -6.03 10.90 -14.17
N ASP A 174 -6.10 11.37 -12.94
CA ASP A 174 -6.37 12.78 -12.60
C ASP A 174 -5.04 13.49 -12.33
N GLY A 175 -4.60 14.30 -13.29
CA GLY A 175 -3.30 14.98 -13.23
C GLY A 175 -3.22 16.03 -12.13
N ASP A 176 -4.29 16.80 -11.95
CA ASP A 176 -4.33 17.87 -10.96
C ASP A 176 -4.31 17.27 -9.55
N TRP A 177 -5.04 16.17 -9.33
CA TRP A 177 -5.01 15.46 -8.06
C TRP A 177 -3.62 14.88 -7.76
N THR A 178 -2.99 14.20 -8.71
CA THR A 178 -1.63 13.67 -8.48
C THR A 178 -0.61 14.77 -8.17
N ASP A 179 -0.72 15.93 -8.82
CA ASP A 179 0.19 17.04 -8.60
C ASP A 179 -0.06 17.69 -7.22
N ASP A 180 -1.31 17.69 -6.75
CA ASP A 180 -1.67 18.10 -5.39
C ASP A 180 -1.04 17.20 -4.31
N VAL A 181 -1.14 15.88 -4.49
CA VAL A 181 -0.54 14.91 -3.57
C VAL A 181 0.98 15.06 -3.52
N LEU A 182 1.63 15.25 -4.68
CA LEU A 182 3.09 15.43 -4.75
C LEU A 182 3.54 16.71 -4.06
N ARG A 183 2.83 17.83 -4.26
CA ARG A 183 3.14 19.09 -3.58
C ARG A 183 3.03 18.94 -2.07
N ARG A 184 1.93 18.32 -1.60
CA ARG A 184 1.72 18.01 -0.19
C ARG A 184 2.83 17.13 0.38
N ALA A 185 3.28 16.13 -0.36
CA ALA A 185 4.37 15.27 0.07
C ALA A 185 5.71 16.01 0.20
N VAL A 186 6.01 16.93 -0.72
CA VAL A 186 7.21 17.78 -0.64
C VAL A 186 7.16 18.69 0.58
N ASP A 187 6.00 19.27 0.86
CA ASP A 187 5.81 20.19 1.99
C ASP A 187 5.91 19.47 3.34
N LEU A 188 5.33 18.27 3.45
CA LEU A 188 5.28 17.52 4.70
C LEU A 188 6.53 16.67 4.96
N HIS A 189 7.18 16.14 3.92
CA HIS A 189 8.29 15.17 4.00
C HIS A 189 9.48 15.57 3.11
N PRO A 190 10.01 16.81 3.23
CA PRO A 190 11.04 17.32 2.33
C PRO A 190 12.32 16.48 2.39
N GLY A 191 12.87 16.13 1.23
CA GLY A 191 14.14 15.43 1.10
C GLY A 191 14.13 13.94 1.49
N THR A 192 12.97 13.37 1.81
CA THR A 192 12.83 11.93 2.09
C THR A 192 12.80 11.11 0.79
N GLY A 193 13.21 9.83 0.84
CA GLY A 193 13.05 8.94 -0.31
C GLY A 193 11.59 8.59 -0.62
N ASP A 194 10.65 8.84 0.29
CA ASP A 194 9.22 8.73 0.02
C ASP A 194 8.79 9.63 -1.13
N VAL A 195 9.22 10.90 -1.10
CA VAL A 195 8.93 11.86 -2.19
C VAL A 195 9.50 11.35 -3.51
N ALA A 196 10.70 10.75 -3.48
CA ALA A 196 11.29 10.13 -4.67
C ALA A 196 10.48 8.92 -5.17
N VAL A 197 9.96 8.08 -4.28
CA VAL A 197 9.05 6.98 -4.65
C VAL A 197 7.76 7.50 -5.25
N LEU A 198 7.16 8.53 -4.67
CA LEU A 198 5.94 9.15 -5.20
C LEU A 198 6.17 9.72 -6.62
N HIS A 199 7.29 10.40 -6.85
CA HIS A 199 7.67 10.83 -8.20
C HIS A 199 7.85 9.64 -9.16
N ALA A 200 8.46 8.53 -8.69
CA ALA A 200 8.61 7.33 -9.50
C ALA A 200 7.24 6.72 -9.86
N MET A 201 6.30 6.65 -8.91
CA MET A 201 4.94 6.16 -9.15
C MET A 201 4.24 6.99 -10.23
N ARG A 202 4.33 8.33 -10.14
CA ARG A 202 3.77 9.25 -11.13
C ARG A 202 4.41 9.09 -12.51
N ALA A 203 5.74 8.99 -12.56
CA ALA A 203 6.47 8.80 -13.81
C ALA A 203 6.09 7.47 -14.49
N PHE A 204 5.98 6.39 -13.72
CA PHE A 204 5.48 5.10 -14.21
C PHE A 204 4.04 5.17 -14.73
N ALA A 205 3.14 5.87 -14.03
CA ALA A 205 1.76 6.06 -14.48
C ALA A 205 1.66 6.83 -15.81
N ASN A 206 2.62 7.72 -16.07
CA ASN A 206 2.72 8.51 -17.29
C ASN A 206 3.63 7.88 -18.37
N ASP A 207 4.18 6.69 -18.13
CA ASP A 207 5.17 6.02 -18.97
C ASP A 207 6.45 6.84 -19.25
N ASP A 208 6.80 7.76 -18.33
CA ASP A 208 8.03 8.53 -18.34
C ASP A 208 9.17 7.70 -17.74
N THR A 209 9.87 6.95 -18.60
CA THR A 209 10.95 6.05 -18.17
C THR A 209 12.15 6.83 -17.61
N ASP A 210 12.52 7.95 -18.21
CA ASP A 210 13.66 8.76 -17.75
C ASP A 210 13.37 9.40 -16.39
N GLY A 211 12.14 9.92 -16.21
CA GLY A 211 11.66 10.43 -14.93
C GLY A 211 11.64 9.34 -13.85
N ALA A 212 11.14 8.16 -14.19
CA ALA A 212 11.10 7.02 -13.28
C ALA A 212 12.52 6.59 -12.86
N GLN A 213 13.47 6.53 -13.80
CA GLN A 213 14.86 6.15 -13.51
C GLN A 213 15.55 7.17 -12.59
N ARG A 214 15.37 8.47 -12.85
CA ARG A 214 15.89 9.53 -11.95
C ARG A 214 15.30 9.43 -10.55
N ALA A 215 13.98 9.25 -10.45
CA ALA A 215 13.27 9.18 -9.18
C ALA A 215 13.66 7.95 -8.36
N VAL A 216 13.69 6.76 -8.98
CA VAL A 216 14.18 5.52 -8.35
C VAL A 216 15.64 5.67 -7.91
N GLY A 217 16.50 6.25 -8.75
CA GLY A 217 17.90 6.49 -8.40
C GLY A 217 18.08 7.43 -7.20
N SER A 218 17.17 8.39 -7.00
CA SER A 218 17.13 9.24 -5.81
C SER A 218 16.70 8.45 -4.57
N PHE A 219 15.61 7.68 -4.68
CA PHE A 219 15.11 6.80 -3.61
C PHE A 219 16.19 5.85 -3.09
N LEU A 220 16.95 5.21 -3.99
CA LEU A 220 18.00 4.26 -3.61
C LEU A 220 19.14 4.89 -2.80
N LYS A 221 19.31 6.23 -2.87
CA LYS A 221 20.32 6.97 -2.10
C LYS A 221 19.80 7.45 -0.76
N THR A 222 18.54 7.87 -0.70
CA THR A 222 17.95 8.53 0.48
C THR A 222 17.27 7.55 1.42
N GLY A 223 16.78 6.41 0.91
CA GLY A 223 15.95 5.47 1.68
C GLY A 223 14.54 6.03 1.94
N ALA A 224 13.59 5.14 2.19
CA ALA A 224 12.18 5.49 2.37
C ALA A 224 11.56 4.71 3.52
N TYR A 225 10.42 5.19 4.03
CA TYR A 225 9.60 4.45 4.97
C TYR A 225 9.06 3.17 4.31
N PRO A 226 8.70 2.13 5.10
CA PRO A 226 8.55 0.77 4.58
C PRO A 226 7.59 0.59 3.40
N ILE A 227 6.44 1.28 3.46
CA ILE A 227 5.41 1.19 2.44
C ILE A 227 5.89 1.81 1.11
N ALA A 228 6.56 2.95 1.19
CA ALA A 228 7.21 3.62 0.06
C ALA A 228 8.42 2.81 -0.43
N ALA A 229 9.28 2.30 0.46
CA ALA A 229 10.47 1.52 0.09
C ALA A 229 10.11 0.25 -0.68
N THR A 230 9.10 -0.49 -0.23
CA THR A 230 8.62 -1.69 -0.94
C THR A 230 8.14 -1.32 -2.34
N THR A 231 7.35 -0.25 -2.45
CA THR A 231 6.89 0.29 -3.74
C THR A 231 8.07 0.70 -4.63
N GLY A 232 9.06 1.40 -4.08
CA GLY A 232 10.27 1.84 -4.79
C GLY A 232 11.10 0.68 -5.34
N TYR A 233 11.32 -0.38 -4.56
CA TYR A 233 12.03 -1.57 -5.03
C TYR A 233 11.27 -2.33 -6.13
N LEU A 234 9.94 -2.38 -6.06
CA LEU A 234 9.13 -2.97 -7.13
C LEU A 234 9.23 -2.14 -8.42
N LEU A 235 9.22 -0.81 -8.33
CA LEU A 235 9.43 0.08 -9.47
C LEU A 235 10.85 -0.06 -10.05
N ALA A 236 11.88 -0.22 -9.20
CA ALA A 236 13.24 -0.50 -9.64
C ALA A 236 13.34 -1.84 -10.41
N ALA A 237 12.63 -2.87 -9.94
CA ALA A 237 12.56 -4.16 -10.63
C ALA A 237 11.90 -4.03 -12.01
N LEU A 238 10.84 -3.22 -12.13
CA LEU A 238 10.17 -2.95 -13.40
C LEU A 238 11.06 -2.21 -14.40
N LEU A 239 11.85 -1.24 -13.94
CA LEU A 239 12.83 -0.56 -14.81
C LEU A 239 13.90 -1.54 -15.30
N ALA A 240 14.48 -2.33 -14.40
CA ALA A 240 15.49 -3.32 -14.76
C ALA A 240 14.96 -4.37 -15.75
N ASP A 241 13.68 -4.76 -15.63
CA ASP A 241 13.03 -5.67 -16.56
C ASP A 241 12.88 -5.04 -17.96
N ARG A 242 12.49 -3.76 -18.04
CA ARG A 242 12.42 -3.01 -19.30
C ARG A 242 13.77 -2.89 -20.00
N GLU A 243 14.85 -2.76 -19.22
CA GLU A 243 16.24 -2.74 -19.72
C GLU A 243 16.78 -4.15 -20.09
N GLY A 244 16.03 -5.21 -19.81
CA GLY A 244 16.45 -6.60 -20.05
C GLY A 244 17.46 -7.14 -19.03
N SER A 245 17.72 -6.44 -17.92
CA SER A 245 18.65 -6.87 -16.89
C SER A 245 18.02 -7.88 -15.93
N HIS A 246 18.02 -9.17 -16.31
CA HIS A 246 17.45 -10.22 -15.46
C HIS A 246 18.07 -10.33 -14.06
N ARG A 247 19.35 -9.95 -13.92
CA ARG A 247 20.08 -9.97 -12.64
C ARG A 247 19.52 -8.90 -11.71
N ASP A 248 19.37 -7.67 -12.20
CA ASP A 248 18.95 -6.53 -11.41
C ASP A 248 17.46 -6.61 -11.08
N THR A 249 16.62 -7.08 -12.01
CA THR A 249 15.21 -7.40 -11.71
C THR A 249 15.13 -8.36 -10.52
N GLY A 250 15.91 -9.45 -10.54
CA GLY A 250 15.91 -10.42 -9.45
C GLY A 250 16.48 -9.87 -8.14
N HIS A 251 17.42 -8.92 -8.20
CA HIS A 251 17.94 -8.22 -7.03
C HIS A 251 16.88 -7.34 -6.37
N TRP A 252 16.24 -6.46 -7.13
CA TRP A 252 15.25 -5.54 -6.59
C TRP A 252 13.97 -6.22 -6.09
N LEU A 253 13.53 -7.31 -6.74
CA LEU A 253 12.44 -8.13 -6.20
C LEU A 253 12.80 -8.76 -4.85
N ARG A 254 14.05 -9.18 -4.65
CA ARG A 254 14.50 -9.68 -3.33
C ARG A 254 14.53 -8.57 -2.28
N GLU A 255 14.97 -7.36 -2.63
CA GLU A 255 14.90 -6.23 -1.69
C GLU A 255 13.46 -5.92 -1.28
N ALA A 256 12.52 -5.88 -2.23
CA ALA A 256 11.10 -5.74 -1.92
C ALA A 256 10.61 -6.85 -0.99
N LEU A 257 10.88 -8.12 -1.31
CA LEU A 257 10.48 -9.27 -0.49
C LEU A 257 11.11 -9.28 0.90
N ARG A 258 12.33 -8.75 1.09
CA ARG A 258 12.94 -8.62 2.43
C ARG A 258 12.22 -7.58 3.30
N VAL A 259 11.65 -6.53 2.69
CA VAL A 259 10.82 -5.57 3.43
C VAL A 259 9.49 -6.23 3.81
N VAL A 260 8.85 -6.93 2.86
CA VAL A 260 7.61 -7.69 3.09
C VAL A 260 7.82 -8.77 4.17
N GLU A 261 8.89 -9.54 4.10
CA GLU A 261 9.21 -10.60 5.07
C GLU A 261 9.37 -10.03 6.47
N ARG A 262 10.13 -8.94 6.63
CA ARG A 262 10.40 -8.37 7.95
C ARG A 262 9.15 -7.75 8.57
N ARG A 263 8.27 -7.18 7.75
CA ARG A 263 7.20 -6.30 8.23
C ARG A 263 5.80 -6.82 7.96
N LEU A 264 5.61 -7.95 7.27
CA LEU A 264 4.30 -8.47 6.83
C LEU A 264 3.43 -7.45 6.08
N SER A 265 4.09 -6.51 5.37
CA SER A 265 3.45 -5.44 4.61
C SER A 265 3.19 -5.87 3.19
N TYR A 266 1.97 -6.30 2.90
CA TYR A 266 1.55 -6.80 1.59
C TYR A 266 0.81 -5.75 0.76
N ARG A 267 0.23 -4.72 1.40
CA ARG A 267 -0.47 -3.61 0.73
C ARG A 267 0.36 -2.93 -0.36
N PRO A 268 1.67 -2.63 -0.19
CA PRO A 268 2.49 -2.02 -1.25
C PRO A 268 2.48 -2.77 -2.58
N LEU A 269 2.31 -4.09 -2.54
CA LEU A 269 2.28 -4.93 -3.73
C LEU A 269 1.07 -4.63 -4.62
N THR A 270 0.02 -4.01 -4.06
CA THR A 270 -1.18 -3.58 -4.78
C THR A 270 -1.02 -2.23 -5.48
N PHE A 271 -0.01 -1.43 -5.08
CA PHE A 271 0.16 -0.07 -5.60
C PHE A 271 0.89 -0.01 -6.92
N VAL A 272 1.61 -1.08 -7.26
CA VAL A 272 2.40 -1.18 -8.48
C VAL A 272 1.59 -1.81 -9.63
N PRO A 273 1.98 -1.52 -10.89
CA PRO A 273 1.35 -2.14 -12.05
C PRO A 273 1.34 -3.67 -11.97
N ARG A 274 0.31 -4.30 -12.54
CA ARG A 274 0.14 -5.78 -12.56
C ARG A 274 1.36 -6.53 -13.11
N HIS A 275 2.20 -5.87 -13.90
CA HIS A 275 3.46 -6.42 -14.41
C HIS A 275 4.43 -6.81 -13.29
N ALA A 276 4.49 -6.07 -12.18
CA ALA A 276 5.37 -6.40 -11.05
C ALA A 276 4.99 -7.76 -10.42
N THR A 277 3.69 -8.03 -10.29
CA THR A 277 3.20 -9.34 -9.83
C THR A 277 3.54 -10.46 -10.81
N ALA A 278 3.50 -10.19 -12.11
CA ALA A 278 3.89 -11.18 -13.12
C ALA A 278 5.38 -11.53 -13.02
N LEU A 279 6.24 -10.55 -12.77
CA LEU A 279 7.68 -10.77 -12.54
C LEU A 279 7.95 -11.57 -11.26
N LEU A 280 7.21 -11.31 -10.18
CA LEU A 280 7.28 -12.12 -8.95
C LEU A 280 6.89 -13.58 -9.24
N ARG A 281 5.77 -13.80 -9.95
CA ARG A 281 5.31 -15.16 -10.31
C ARG A 281 6.29 -15.90 -11.21
N ALA A 282 6.85 -15.23 -12.20
CA ALA A 282 7.77 -15.83 -13.16
C ALA A 282 9.09 -16.31 -12.52
N ARG A 283 9.38 -15.86 -11.29
CA ARG A 283 10.64 -16.10 -10.57
C ARG A 283 10.47 -16.88 -9.27
N ILE A 284 9.29 -17.43 -8.99
CA ILE A 284 9.09 -18.37 -7.87
C ILE A 284 10.13 -19.49 -7.97
N GLY A 285 10.76 -19.83 -6.85
CA GLY A 285 11.82 -20.84 -6.76
C GLY A 285 13.23 -20.28 -6.98
N THR A 286 13.36 -18.97 -7.26
CA THR A 286 14.66 -18.30 -7.45
C THR A 286 15.01 -17.36 -6.31
N PHE A 287 14.13 -17.21 -5.32
CA PHE A 287 14.32 -16.27 -4.21
C PHE A 287 15.00 -16.91 -3.00
N GLY A 288 15.18 -18.23 -3.00
CA GLY A 288 15.87 -18.95 -1.93
C GLY A 288 15.04 -18.92 -0.64
N PRO A 289 15.57 -18.45 0.50
CA PRO A 289 14.80 -18.37 1.75
C PRO A 289 13.51 -17.53 1.65
N LEU A 290 13.43 -16.63 0.68
CA LEU A 290 12.27 -15.76 0.46
C LEU A 290 11.18 -16.37 -0.42
N ASP A 291 11.33 -17.60 -0.91
CA ASP A 291 10.34 -18.23 -1.80
C ASP A 291 8.97 -18.42 -1.12
N ASP A 292 8.94 -18.73 0.18
CA ASP A 292 7.70 -18.81 0.95
C ASP A 292 7.01 -17.45 1.07
N VAL A 293 7.80 -16.38 1.28
CA VAL A 293 7.31 -15.01 1.35
C VAL A 293 6.76 -14.57 0.00
N ALA A 294 7.47 -14.88 -1.09
CA ALA A 294 7.01 -14.62 -2.45
C ALA A 294 5.69 -15.35 -2.72
N ALA A 295 5.58 -16.62 -2.33
CA ALA A 295 4.35 -17.40 -2.49
C ALA A 295 3.19 -16.81 -1.65
N GLN A 296 3.45 -16.36 -0.42
CA GLN A 296 2.45 -15.69 0.42
C GLN A 296 2.00 -14.35 -0.18
N ALA A 297 2.93 -13.52 -0.62
CA ALA A 297 2.66 -12.26 -1.31
C ALA A 297 1.77 -12.46 -2.54
N ILE A 298 2.09 -13.47 -3.35
CA ILE A 298 1.35 -13.83 -4.55
C ILE A 298 -0.07 -14.31 -4.23
N ARG A 299 -0.24 -15.10 -3.16
CA ARG A 299 -1.56 -15.53 -2.67
C ARG A 299 -2.37 -14.34 -2.16
N ALA A 300 -1.78 -13.48 -1.35
CA ALA A 300 -2.45 -12.29 -0.82
C ALA A 300 -2.95 -11.39 -1.97
N LEU A 301 -2.14 -11.20 -3.01
CA LEU A 301 -2.52 -10.49 -4.23
C LEU A 301 -3.65 -11.18 -5.00
N ASP A 302 -3.66 -12.51 -5.10
CA ASP A 302 -4.75 -13.24 -5.76
C ASP A 302 -6.10 -13.11 -5.04
N LEU A 303 -6.07 -12.94 -3.72
CA LEU A 303 -7.24 -12.74 -2.87
C LEU A 303 -7.77 -11.31 -2.92
N THR A 304 -6.95 -10.33 -3.31
CA THR A 304 -7.46 -8.97 -3.57
C THR A 304 -8.52 -9.05 -4.66
N PRO A 305 -9.69 -8.38 -4.50
CA PRO A 305 -10.74 -8.42 -5.50
C PRO A 305 -10.16 -7.95 -6.83
N LYS A 306 -9.90 -8.90 -7.75
CA LYS A 306 -9.44 -8.57 -9.10
C LYS A 306 -10.39 -7.49 -9.59
N LYS A 307 -9.85 -6.31 -9.92
CA LYS A 307 -10.53 -5.26 -10.69
C LYS A 307 -11.30 -6.04 -11.74
N ALA A 308 -12.63 -6.14 -11.57
CA ALA A 308 -13.45 -7.03 -12.39
C ALA A 308 -13.05 -6.62 -13.80
N SER A 309 -12.37 -7.50 -14.53
CA SER A 309 -11.88 -7.15 -15.85
C SER A 309 -13.14 -6.78 -16.59
N VAL A 310 -13.35 -5.49 -16.85
CA VAL A 310 -14.53 -5.05 -17.56
C VAL A 310 -14.48 -5.87 -18.84
N PRO A 311 -15.45 -6.78 -19.07
CA PRO A 311 -15.34 -7.69 -20.17
C PRO A 311 -15.12 -6.86 -21.43
N LEU A 312 -14.17 -7.30 -22.25
CA LEU A 312 -13.95 -6.65 -23.53
C LEU A 312 -15.27 -6.71 -24.29
N THR A 313 -15.71 -5.56 -24.76
CA THR A 313 -16.86 -5.50 -25.67
C THR A 313 -16.51 -6.26 -26.93
N THR A 314 -17.52 -6.69 -27.68
CA THR A 314 -17.31 -7.39 -28.96
C THR A 314 -16.39 -6.61 -29.90
N GLN A 315 -16.52 -5.28 -29.93
CA GLN A 315 -15.68 -4.39 -30.74
C GLN A 315 -14.23 -4.32 -30.25
N GLU A 316 -14.00 -4.25 -28.95
CA GLU A 316 -12.64 -4.27 -28.38
C GLU A 316 -11.96 -5.62 -28.61
N ARG A 317 -12.70 -6.73 -28.60
CA ARG A 317 -12.18 -8.07 -28.90
C ARG A 317 -11.81 -8.21 -30.38
N ALA A 318 -12.66 -7.74 -31.29
CA ALA A 318 -12.34 -7.70 -32.73
C ALA A 318 -11.09 -6.86 -33.02
N VAL A 319 -10.96 -5.70 -32.36
CA VAL A 319 -9.74 -4.88 -32.46
C VAL A 319 -8.53 -5.62 -31.89
N LEU A 320 -8.66 -6.30 -30.75
CA LEU A 320 -7.58 -7.06 -30.11
C LEU A 320 -7.08 -8.22 -30.98
N GLU A 321 -7.97 -8.94 -31.67
CA GLU A 321 -7.61 -10.00 -32.62
C GLU A 321 -6.80 -9.44 -33.80
N LEU A 322 -7.22 -8.28 -34.33
CA LEU A 322 -6.49 -7.59 -35.39
C LEU A 322 -5.17 -6.95 -34.91
N LEU A 323 -4.99 -6.72 -33.60
CA LEU A 323 -3.72 -6.23 -33.06
C LEU A 323 -2.57 -7.25 -33.20
N VAL A 324 -2.88 -8.55 -33.35
CA VAL A 324 -1.88 -9.60 -33.59
C VAL A 324 -1.25 -9.48 -34.98
N SER A 325 -2.00 -8.93 -35.94
CA SER A 325 -1.50 -8.66 -37.30
C SER A 325 -0.54 -7.45 -37.32
N GLN A 326 0.04 -7.12 -38.48
CA GLN A 326 0.80 -5.87 -38.67
C GLN A 326 -0.07 -4.70 -39.16
N LEU A 327 -1.41 -4.82 -39.11
CA LEU A 327 -2.30 -3.77 -39.60
C LEU A 327 -2.17 -2.48 -38.77
N THR A 328 -2.07 -1.36 -39.48
CA THR A 328 -2.09 0.00 -38.92
C THR A 328 -3.50 0.40 -38.49
N VAL A 329 -3.65 1.48 -37.71
CA VAL A 329 -4.97 1.99 -37.28
C VAL A 329 -5.93 2.22 -38.48
N PRO A 330 -5.50 2.83 -39.60
CA PRO A 330 -6.33 2.90 -40.80
C PRO A 330 -6.67 1.53 -41.41
N GLY A 331 -5.73 0.58 -41.41
CA GLY A 331 -5.96 -0.78 -41.90
C GLY A 331 -7.00 -1.55 -41.08
N ILE A 332 -6.92 -1.45 -39.74
CA ILE A 332 -7.91 -2.03 -38.81
C ILE A 332 -9.28 -1.36 -39.01
N ALA A 333 -9.30 -0.05 -39.22
CA ALA A 333 -10.53 0.70 -39.44
C ALA A 333 -11.24 0.26 -40.74
N MET A 334 -10.47 0.00 -41.79
CA MET A 334 -10.98 -0.54 -43.05
C MET A 334 -11.55 -1.95 -42.89
N GLU A 335 -10.81 -2.83 -42.19
CA GLU A 335 -11.24 -4.22 -41.94
C GLU A 335 -12.55 -4.29 -41.15
N LEU A 336 -12.71 -3.40 -40.17
CA LEU A 336 -13.91 -3.33 -39.32
C LEU A 336 -15.00 -2.39 -39.86
N ALA A 337 -14.81 -1.79 -41.03
CA ALA A 337 -15.72 -0.82 -41.66
C ALA A 337 -16.14 0.35 -40.74
N VAL A 338 -15.19 0.90 -39.98
CA VAL A 338 -15.40 2.05 -39.07
C VAL A 338 -14.37 3.15 -39.31
N SER A 339 -14.53 4.31 -38.65
CA SER A 339 -13.55 5.40 -38.77
C SER A 339 -12.25 5.09 -38.00
N PRO A 340 -11.08 5.59 -38.46
CA PRO A 340 -9.83 5.51 -37.69
C PRO A 340 -9.94 6.12 -36.29
N ASN A 341 -10.79 7.14 -36.10
CA ASN A 341 -11.00 7.75 -34.80
C ASN A 341 -11.73 6.79 -33.84
N THR A 342 -12.70 6.03 -34.35
CA THR A 342 -13.40 4.98 -33.61
C THR A 342 -12.43 3.91 -33.13
N ILE A 343 -11.49 3.47 -34.00
CA ILE A 343 -10.43 2.54 -33.61
C ILE A 343 -9.53 3.11 -32.54
N ARG A 344 -9.11 4.38 -32.61
CA ARG A 344 -8.30 5.02 -31.54
C ARG A 344 -9.04 5.02 -30.20
N THR A 345 -10.33 5.30 -30.19
CA THR A 345 -11.16 5.23 -28.99
C THR A 345 -11.23 3.80 -28.44
N HIS A 346 -11.48 2.81 -29.29
CA HIS A 346 -11.48 1.40 -28.87
C HIS A 346 -10.11 0.94 -28.35
N LEU A 347 -9.01 1.36 -28.98
CA LEU A 347 -7.66 1.05 -28.52
C LEU A 347 -7.37 1.69 -27.16
N LYS A 348 -7.78 2.95 -26.95
CA LYS A 348 -7.64 3.61 -25.64
C LYS A 348 -8.39 2.86 -24.54
N SER A 349 -9.64 2.46 -24.80
CA SER A 349 -10.45 1.67 -23.87
C SER A 349 -9.89 0.27 -23.66
N LEU A 350 -9.45 -0.40 -24.73
CA LEU A 350 -8.83 -1.73 -24.69
C LEU A 350 -7.55 -1.71 -23.87
N TYR A 351 -6.66 -0.74 -24.10
CA TYR A 351 -5.41 -0.58 -23.37
C TYR A 351 -5.65 -0.28 -21.90
N LEU A 352 -6.65 0.58 -21.60
CA LEU A 352 -7.09 0.83 -20.23
C LEU A 352 -7.62 -0.45 -19.56
N LYS A 353 -8.44 -1.25 -20.26
CA LYS A 353 -9.02 -2.50 -19.73
C LYS A 353 -7.98 -3.61 -19.53
N LEU A 354 -6.98 -3.67 -20.41
CA LEU A 354 -5.87 -4.62 -20.31
C LEU A 354 -4.76 -4.15 -19.37
N ASP A 355 -4.77 -2.87 -18.97
CA ASP A 355 -3.75 -2.22 -18.13
C ASP A 355 -2.36 -2.23 -18.80
N VAL A 356 -2.33 -1.75 -20.05
CA VAL A 356 -1.16 -1.75 -20.95
C VAL A 356 -1.04 -0.42 -21.68
N HIS A 357 0.15 -0.13 -22.21
CA HIS A 357 0.44 1.16 -22.86
C HIS A 357 0.87 1.02 -24.33
N THR A 358 1.37 -0.16 -24.72
CA THR A 358 1.81 -0.42 -26.08
C THR A 358 1.00 -1.54 -26.75
N ARG A 359 1.06 -1.58 -28.09
CA ARG A 359 0.48 -2.68 -28.88
C ARG A 359 1.10 -4.02 -28.48
N ALA A 360 2.41 -4.06 -28.28
CA ALA A 360 3.13 -5.27 -27.92
C ALA A 360 2.68 -5.80 -26.55
N ASP A 361 2.56 -4.90 -25.56
CA ASP A 361 2.07 -5.25 -24.22
C ASP A 361 0.62 -5.72 -24.26
N ALA A 362 -0.23 -5.08 -25.06
CA ALA A 362 -1.62 -5.50 -25.22
C ALA A 362 -1.73 -6.94 -25.75
N VAL A 363 -0.94 -7.30 -26.75
CA VAL A 363 -0.91 -8.67 -27.30
C VAL A 363 -0.32 -9.66 -26.29
N ALA A 364 0.80 -9.33 -25.66
CA ALA A 364 1.43 -10.17 -24.65
C ALA A 364 0.47 -10.43 -23.47
N ARG A 365 -0.19 -9.37 -22.99
CA ARG A 365 -1.16 -9.43 -21.90
C ARG A 365 -2.39 -10.25 -22.27
N ALA A 366 -2.92 -10.08 -23.47
CA ALA A 366 -4.06 -10.83 -23.96
C ALA A 366 -3.76 -12.33 -24.08
N ARG A 367 -2.56 -12.72 -24.53
CA ARG A 367 -2.13 -14.13 -24.54
C ARG A 367 -2.02 -14.71 -23.13
N LEU A 368 -1.39 -13.99 -22.20
CA LEU A 368 -1.29 -14.41 -20.80
C LEU A 368 -2.67 -14.55 -20.14
N ALA A 369 -3.63 -13.70 -20.54
CA ALA A 369 -5.01 -13.74 -20.06
C ALA A 369 -5.92 -14.71 -20.83
N ARG A 370 -5.39 -15.47 -21.81
CA ARG A 370 -6.14 -16.39 -22.69
C ARG A 370 -7.32 -15.73 -23.41
N LEU A 371 -7.11 -14.49 -23.87
CA LEU A 371 -8.07 -13.73 -24.67
C LEU A 371 -7.78 -13.82 -26.18
N LEU A 372 -6.61 -14.36 -26.55
CA LEU A 372 -6.08 -14.60 -27.90
C LEU A 372 -5.47 -15.99 -27.99
#